data_AF-A0A838D752-F1
#
_entry.id   AF-A0A838D752-F1
#
_cell.length_a   1.000
_cell.length_b   1.000
_cell.length_c   1.000
_cell.angle_alpha   90.00
_cell.angle_beta   90.00
_cell.angle_gamma   90.00
#
_symmetry.space_group_name_H-M   'P 1'
#
loop_
_entity.id
_entity.type
_entity.pdbx_description
1 polymer ?
#
loop_
_entity_poly.entity_id
_entity_poly.type
_entity_poly.pdbx_seq_one_letter_code
_entity_poly.pdbx_strand_id
1 'polypeptide(L)' 'MTLISTTRKINSSEELIWNIISDINKDPDFWYGIKAVKNIKTEGNTTERETIIAFRRSRSL' A
#
# COMPACT_ATOMS: atom_id res chain seq x y z
N MET A 1 19.92 -1.84 -12.70
CA MET A 1 18.85 -2.59 -12.02
C MET A 1 19.15 -2.51 -10.53
N THR A 2 18.23 -1.98 -9.72
CA THR A 2 18.47 -1.72 -8.29
C THR A 2 17.52 -2.60 -7.48
N LEU A 3 18.06 -3.35 -6.51
CA LEU A 3 17.28 -4.19 -5.61
C LEU A 3 17.16 -3.49 -4.25
N ILE A 4 15.92 -3.30 -3.79
CA ILE A 4 15.64 -2.82 -2.43
C ILE A 4 15.08 -4.01 -1.65
N SER A 5 15.72 -4.36 -0.53
CA SER A 5 15.28 -5.42 0.39
C SER A 5 15.19 -4.84 1.79
N THR A 6 14.03 -4.95 2.41
CA THR A 6 13.77 -4.49 3.78
C THR A 6 12.85 -5.46 4.49
N THR A 7 13.08 -5.66 5.78
CA THR A 7 12.29 -6.58 6.62
C THR A 7 12.00 -5.91 7.96
N ARG A 8 10.80 -6.12 8.49
CA ARG A 8 10.40 -5.66 9.82
C ARG A 8 9.73 -6.78 10.59
N LYS A 9 10.08 -6.94 11.86
CA LYS A 9 9.38 -7.86 12.77
C LYS A 9 8.11 -7.19 13.31
N ILE A 10 6.99 -7.89 13.23
CA ILE A 10 5.69 -7.45 13.75
C ILE A 10 5.18 -8.55 14.68
N ASN A 11 4.78 -8.18 15.89
CA ASN A 11 4.21 -9.13 16.85
C ASN A 11 2.70 -9.26 16.64
N SER A 12 2.30 -10.05 15.64
CA SER A 12 0.91 -10.29 15.26
C SER A 12 0.80 -11.65 14.55
N SER A 13 -0.41 -12.19 14.43
CA SER A 13 -0.66 -13.37 13.60
C SER A 13 -0.49 -13.04 12.11
N GLU A 14 -0.06 -14.03 11.33
CA GLU A 14 0.07 -13.92 9.87
C GLU A 14 -1.27 -13.60 9.21
N GLU A 15 -2.36 -14.21 9.68
CA GLU A 15 -3.71 -13.97 9.17
C GLU A 15 -4.14 -12.52 9.35
N LEU A 16 -3.91 -11.91 10.52
CA LEU A 16 -4.25 -10.51 10.74
C LEU A 16 -3.40 -9.59 9.86
N ILE A 17 -2.11 -9.88 9.73
CA ILE A 17 -1.22 -9.11 8.84
C ILE A 17 -1.74 -9.19 7.41
N TRP A 18 -2.03 -10.39 6.92
CA TRP A 18 -2.52 -10.60 5.57
C TRP A 18 -3.85 -9.88 5.32
N ASN A 19 -4.80 -9.98 6.25
CA ASN A 19 -6.09 -9.28 6.16
C ASN A 19 -5.96 -7.76 6.07
N ILE A 20 -4.90 -7.17 6.63
CA ILE A 20 -4.63 -5.73 6.54
C ILE A 20 -3.92 -5.40 5.22
N ILE A 21 -2.80 -6.06 4.91
CA ILE A 21 -1.95 -5.66 3.78
C ILE A 21 -2.52 -6.08 2.41
N SER A 22 -3.41 -7.07 2.37
CA SER A 22 -4.07 -7.50 1.13
C SER A 22 -5.30 -6.65 0.78
N ASP A 23 -5.82 -5.87 1.73
CA ASP A 23 -6.92 -4.92 1.48
C ASP A 23 -6.40 -3.63 0.84
N ILE A 24 -6.06 -3.75 -0.44
CA ILE A 24 -5.52 -2.65 -1.24
C ILE A 24 -6.47 -1.44 -1.34
N ASN A 25 -7.75 -1.58 -0.97
CA ASN A 25 -8.70 -0.46 -0.99
C ASN A 25 -8.49 0.52 0.17
N LYS A 26 -7.86 0.04 1.25
CA LYS A 26 -7.51 0.86 2.41
C LYS A 26 -6.09 1.41 2.36
N ASP A 27 -5.42 1.29 1.22
CA ASP A 27 -4.07 1.84 1.04
C ASP A 27 -3.94 3.32 1.47
N PRO A 28 -4.91 4.22 1.20
CA PRO A 28 -4.86 5.61 1.69
C PRO A 28 -4.84 5.76 3.21
N ASP A 29 -5.34 4.77 3.96
CA ASP A 29 -5.40 4.81 5.42
C ASP A 29 -4.05 4.44 6.05
N PHE A 30 -3.23 3.65 5.35
CA PHE A 30 -2.02 3.03 5.91
C PHE A 30 -0.71 3.50 5.26
N TRP A 31 -0.72 3.80 3.96
CA TRP A 31 0.50 4.16 3.24
C TRP A 31 0.68 5.66 3.14
N TYR A 32 1.76 6.14 3.76
CA TYR A 32 2.12 7.54 3.70
C TYR A 32 2.32 8.01 2.25
N GLY A 33 1.62 9.07 1.88
CA GLY A 33 1.68 9.65 0.53
C GLY A 33 0.58 9.17 -0.42
N ILE A 34 -0.14 8.09 -0.13
CA ILE A 34 -1.33 7.71 -0.90
C ILE A 34 -2.52 8.53 -0.39
N LYS A 35 -3.15 9.29 -1.29
CA LYS A 35 -4.32 10.13 -0.98
C LYS A 35 -5.63 9.40 -1.22
N ALA A 36 -5.71 8.70 -2.34
CA ALA A 36 -6.90 7.99 -2.74
C ALA A 36 -6.53 6.91 -3.76
N VAL A 37 -7.41 5.93 -3.89
CA VAL A 37 -7.28 4.84 -4.85
C VAL A 37 -8.61 4.63 -5.56
N LYS A 38 -8.56 4.30 -6.84
CA LYS A 38 -9.73 3.99 -7.66
C LYS A 38 -9.44 2.76 -8.49
N ASN A 39 -10.17 1.67 -8.24
CA ASN A 39 -10.01 0.45 -9.02
C ASN A 39 -10.67 0.63 -10.40
N ILE A 40 -9.95 0.27 -11.45
CA ILE A 40 -10.40 0.37 -12.85
C ILE A 40 -10.95 -0.98 -13.29
N LYS A 41 -10.24 -2.07 -12.97
CA LYS A 41 -10.59 -3.43 -13.36
C LYS A 41 -9.99 -4.44 -12.38
N THR A 42 -10.72 -5.51 -12.09
CA THR A 42 -10.21 -6.65 -11.31
C THR A 42 -10.46 -7.95 -12.05
N GLU A 43 -9.42 -8.76 -12.20
CA GLU A 43 -9.45 -10.10 -12.80
C GLU A 43 -8.74 -11.07 -11.86
N GLY A 44 -9.52 -11.88 -11.14
CA GLY A 44 -8.99 -12.80 -10.14
C GLY A 44 -8.20 -12.06 -9.04
N ASN A 45 -6.91 -12.38 -8.92
CA ASN A 45 -5.99 -11.77 -7.95
C ASN A 45 -5.25 -10.54 -8.48
N THR A 46 -5.58 -10.07 -9.67
CA THR A 46 -4.94 -8.91 -10.30
C THR A 46 -5.94 -7.76 -10.39
N THR A 47 -5.52 -6.56 -9.97
CA THR A 47 -6.32 -5.34 -10.05
C THR A 47 -5.54 -4.22 -10.73
N GLU A 48 -6.11 -3.67 -11.79
CA GLU A 48 -5.68 -2.43 -12.41
C GLU A 48 -6.36 -1.26 -11.70
N ARG A 49 -5.58 -0.24 -11.34
CA ARG A 49 -6.08 0.88 -10.54
C ARG A 49 -5.34 2.18 -10.80
N GLU A 50 -6.01 3.27 -10.47
CA GLU A 50 -5.44 4.60 -10.37
C GLU A 50 -5.16 4.94 -8.90
N THR A 51 -3.93 5.39 -8.61
CA THR A 51 -3.51 5.83 -7.28
C THR A 51 -3.21 7.31 -7.31
N ILE A 52 -3.93 8.10 -6.51
CA ILE A 52 -3.69 9.53 -6.34
C ILE A 52 -2.69 9.70 -5.19
N ILE A 53 -1.53 10.29 -5.49
CA ILE A 53 -0.49 10.56 -4.50
C ILE A 53 -0.64 12.00 -3.98
N ALA A 54 -0.61 12.17 -2.67
CA ALA A 54 -0.53 13.48 -2.04
C ALA A 54 0.91 14.01 -2.14
N PHE A 55 1.15 15.01 -2.98
CA PHE A 55 2.36 15.82 -2.88
C PHE A 55 2.25 16.74 -1.66
N ARG A 56 2.91 16.35 -0.56
CA ARG A 56 3.23 17.28 0.54
C ARG A 56 4.71 17.66 0.41
N ARG A 57 4.99 18.96 0.36
CA ARG A 57 6.34 19.56 0.32
C ARG A 57 7.33 18.75 1.16
N SER A 58 8.46 18.40 0.56
CA SER A 58 9.59 17.78 1.23
C SER A 58 10.05 18.65 2.41
N ARG A 59 9.97 18.08 3.62
CA ARG A 59 10.96 18.28 4.66
C ARG A 59 11.19 16.94 5.30
N SER A 60 12.31 16.33 4.92
CA SER A 60 12.93 15.27 5.71
C SER A 60 13.52 15.93 6.96
N LEU A 61 13.16 15.42 8.13
CA LEU A 61 14.02 15.47 9.32
C LEU A 61 14.73 14.12 9.39
#